data_AF-A0A7C1HYP0-F1
#
_entry.id   AF-A0A7C1HYP0-F1
#
_cell.length_a   1.000
_cell.length_b   1.000
_cell.length_c   1.000
_cell.angle_alpha   90.00
_cell.angle_beta   90.00
_cell.angle_gamma   90.00
#
_symmetry.space_group_name_H-M   'P 1'
#
loop_
_entity.id
_entity.type
_entity.pdbx_description
1 polymer ?
#
loop_
_entity_poly.entity_id
_entity_poly.type
_entity_poly.pdbx_seq_one_letter_code
_entity_poly.pdbx_strand_id
1 'polypeptide(L)'
;MGEGMKQISVGALLFVLVLGALFIYVAEDIPDFGDPNSAPNRYTWLFTLDADGSVDALAQGTVPEALVDALTDRGFRDYELPATVKGLAAGEWDAYIIPKETYYNIPTAKFGTAPDAPKEQKYFYIKQEGDNLEVYRYAPIIRYIEEGMHETEVPNMVTYILADYRGFDTLGEVTVIFTAGISVILLLRRRGKQPT
;
A
#
# COMPACT_ATOMS: atom_id res chain seq x y z
N MET A 1 58.29 -1.20 -12.58
CA MET A 1 58.02 -0.33 -11.41
C MET A 1 56.55 -0.44 -11.10
N GLY A 2 56.21 -0.96 -9.91
CA GLY A 2 54.83 -1.25 -9.54
C GLY A 2 54.02 0.04 -9.42
N GLU A 3 52.93 0.12 -10.17
CA GLU A 3 51.90 1.14 -9.99
C GLU A 3 51.29 0.91 -8.60
N GLY A 4 51.68 1.73 -7.63
CA GLY A 4 51.15 1.64 -6.27
C GLY A 4 49.64 1.86 -6.29
N MET A 5 48.87 0.87 -5.83
CA MET A 5 47.44 1.04 -5.58
C MET A 5 47.23 2.32 -4.78
N LYS A 6 46.44 3.24 -5.33
CA LYS A 6 46.04 4.46 -4.63
C LYS A 6 45.32 4.04 -3.35
N GLN A 7 45.98 4.21 -2.21
CA GLN A 7 45.49 3.83 -0.89
C GLN A 7 44.08 4.41 -0.68
N ILE A 8 43.13 3.57 -0.30
CA ILE A 8 41.78 4.03 0.07
C ILE A 8 41.95 4.90 1.32
N SER A 9 41.44 6.13 1.27
CA SER A 9 41.47 7.01 2.44
C SER A 9 40.73 6.32 3.58
N VAL A 10 41.37 6.15 4.74
CA VAL A 10 40.74 5.61 5.96
C VAL A 10 39.45 6.38 6.28
N GLY A 11 39.45 7.70 6.03
CA GLY A 11 38.25 8.53 6.17
C GLY A 11 37.12 8.15 5.19
N ALA A 12 37.45 7.78 3.95
CA ALA A 12 36.45 7.30 3.00
C ALA A 12 35.86 5.94 3.42
N LEU A 13 36.68 5.03 3.96
CA LEU A 13 36.21 3.75 4.47
C LEU A 13 35.27 3.94 5.67
N LEU A 14 35.65 4.77 6.65
CA LEU A 14 34.81 5.09 7.80
C LEU A 14 33.49 5.74 7.36
N PHE A 15 33.53 6.66 6.40
CA PHE A 15 32.33 7.27 5.86
C PHE A 15 31.37 6.24 5.24
N VAL A 16 31.89 5.30 4.44
CA VAL A 16 31.07 4.23 3.84
C VAL A 16 30.45 3.33 4.90
N LEU A 17 31.20 2.99 5.95
CA LEU A 17 30.68 2.16 7.05
C LEU A 17 29.58 2.88 7.83
N VAL A 18 29.76 4.16 8.15
CA VAL A 18 28.74 4.97 8.83
C VAL A 18 27.50 5.13 7.94
N LEU A 19 27.69 5.42 6.66
CA LEU A 19 26.59 5.55 5.71
C LEU A 19 25.81 4.23 5.58
N GLY A 20 26.51 3.09 5.48
CA GLY A 20 25.90 1.77 5.43
C GLY A 20 25.12 1.42 6.70
N ALA A 21 25.68 1.72 7.87
CA ALA A 21 25.00 1.52 9.14
C ALA A 21 23.73 2.38 9.26
N LEU A 22 23.78 3.64 8.81
CA LEU A 22 22.61 4.51 8.77
C LEU A 22 21.52 3.98 7.82
N PHE A 23 21.91 3.46 6.65
CA PHE A 23 20.95 2.84 5.73
C PHE A 23 20.28 1.60 6.32
N ILE A 24 21.03 0.74 7.02
CA ILE A 24 20.46 -0.43 7.70
C ILE A 24 19.48 0.01 8.78
N TYR A 25 19.86 1.00 9.59
CA TYR A 25 18.99 1.57 10.62
C TYR A 25 17.66 2.08 10.03
N VAL A 26 17.70 2.83 8.92
CA VAL A 26 16.48 3.33 8.27
C VAL A 26 15.67 2.19 7.62
N ALA A 27 16.33 1.16 7.08
CA ALA A 27 15.63 0.03 6.46
C ALA A 27 14.91 -0.86 7.48
N GLU A 28 15.35 -0.88 8.74
CA GLU A 28 14.68 -1.60 9.84
C GLU A 28 13.32 -1.00 10.22
N ASP A 29 13.10 0.29 9.95
CA ASP A 29 11.81 0.96 10.19
C ASP A 29 10.76 0.65 9.11
N ILE A 30 11.13 -0.02 8.02
CA ILE A 30 10.21 -0.39 6.94
C ILE A 30 9.46 -1.68 7.34
N PRO A 31 8.11 -1.73 7.21
CA PRO A 31 7.34 -2.92 7.54
C PRO A 31 7.73 -4.12 6.66
N ASP A 32 7.49 -5.32 7.20
CA ASP A 32 7.73 -6.56 6.47
C ASP A 32 7.02 -6.55 5.10
N PHE A 33 7.72 -7.04 4.08
CA PHE A 33 7.17 -7.08 2.74
C PHE A 33 5.91 -7.96 2.70
N GLY A 34 4.79 -7.36 2.30
CA GLY A 34 3.51 -8.05 2.24
C GLY A 34 2.76 -8.14 3.57
N ASP A 35 3.14 -7.38 4.59
CA ASP A 35 2.39 -7.31 5.85
C ASP A 35 0.92 -6.89 5.60
N PRO A 36 -0.07 -7.76 5.90
CA PRO A 36 -1.48 -7.45 5.74
C PRO A 36 -1.96 -6.32 6.66
N ASN A 37 -1.22 -6.06 7.75
CA ASN A 37 -1.53 -5.01 8.73
C ASN A 37 -0.71 -3.74 8.53
N SER A 38 0.07 -3.63 7.46
CA SER A 38 0.77 -2.39 7.11
C SER A 38 -0.23 -1.24 6.92
N ALA A 39 0.18 -0.02 7.27
CA ALA A 39 -0.69 1.15 7.21
C ALA A 39 -1.44 1.29 5.86
N PRO A 40 -0.82 1.17 4.67
CA PRO A 40 -1.54 1.25 3.40
C PRO A 40 -2.67 0.22 3.22
N ASN A 41 -2.58 -0.94 3.87
CA ASN A 41 -3.54 -2.05 3.76
C ASN A 41 -4.64 -2.02 4.83
N ARG A 42 -4.51 -1.15 5.83
CA ARG A 42 -5.48 -1.04 6.91
C ARG A 42 -6.72 -0.26 6.48
N TYR A 43 -7.83 -0.58 7.11
CA TYR A 43 -9.12 0.05 6.89
C TYR A 43 -9.23 1.43 7.57
N THR A 44 -10.06 2.30 7.01
CA THR A 44 -10.36 3.65 7.55
C THR A 44 -11.81 3.70 8.00
N TRP A 45 -12.08 4.31 9.15
CA TRP A 45 -13.43 4.38 9.70
C TRP A 45 -14.37 5.15 8.76
N LEU A 46 -15.61 4.67 8.63
CA LEU A 46 -16.64 5.30 7.80
C LEU A 46 -17.80 5.84 8.63
N PHE A 47 -18.45 4.97 9.41
CA PHE A 47 -19.57 5.34 10.26
C PHE A 47 -19.93 4.21 11.24
N THR A 48 -20.83 4.55 12.16
CA THR A 48 -21.45 3.61 13.09
C THR A 48 -22.90 3.36 12.67
N LEU A 49 -23.32 2.09 12.73
CA LEU A 49 -24.67 1.60 12.44
C LEU A 49 -25.22 0.89 13.69
N ASP A 50 -26.52 0.96 13.93
CA ASP A 50 -27.17 0.15 14.97
C ASP A 50 -27.06 -1.34 14.62
N ALA A 51 -26.68 -2.17 15.59
CA ALA A 51 -26.49 -3.61 15.37
C ALA A 51 -27.81 -4.38 15.27
N ASP A 52 -28.93 -3.78 15.71
CA ASP A 52 -30.23 -4.45 15.75
C ASP A 52 -30.63 -5.02 14.38
N GLY A 53 -30.98 -6.32 14.37
CA GLY A 53 -31.30 -7.09 13.16
C GLY A 53 -30.16 -7.30 12.14
N SER A 54 -29.03 -6.59 12.26
CA SER A 54 -27.94 -6.64 11.28
C SER A 54 -26.90 -7.73 11.59
N VAL A 55 -26.63 -7.99 12.88
CA VAL A 55 -25.65 -9.00 13.30
C VAL A 55 -26.03 -10.41 12.84
N ASP A 56 -27.31 -10.78 12.96
CA ASP A 56 -27.79 -12.10 12.54
C ASP A 56 -27.66 -12.31 11.02
N ALA A 57 -27.95 -11.26 10.24
CA ALA A 57 -27.78 -11.30 8.79
C ALA A 57 -26.30 -11.46 8.41
N LEU A 58 -25.40 -10.69 9.03
CA LEU A 58 -23.96 -10.80 8.83
C LEU A 58 -23.43 -12.18 9.24
N ALA A 59 -23.89 -12.73 10.35
CA ALA A 59 -23.53 -14.08 10.81
C ALA A 59 -23.98 -15.17 9.83
N GLN A 60 -25.07 -14.94 9.10
CA GLN A 60 -25.55 -15.82 8.03
C GLN A 60 -24.87 -15.56 6.67
N GLY A 61 -23.91 -14.64 6.58
CA GLY A 61 -23.23 -14.27 5.34
C GLY A 61 -24.10 -13.43 4.39
N THR A 62 -25.17 -12.82 4.91
CA THR A 62 -26.07 -11.94 4.16
C THR A 62 -25.74 -10.48 4.46
N VAL A 63 -25.78 -9.63 3.42
CA VAL A 63 -25.60 -8.19 3.56
C VAL A 63 -26.88 -7.58 4.17
N PRO A 64 -26.82 -6.88 5.32
CA PRO A 64 -27.98 -6.23 5.91
C PRO A 64 -28.50 -5.08 5.04
N GLU A 65 -29.82 -4.94 4.92
CA GLU A 65 -30.45 -3.81 4.18
C GLU A 65 -30.06 -2.47 4.80
N ALA A 66 -30.05 -2.38 6.14
CA ALA A 66 -29.63 -1.18 6.87
C ALA A 66 -28.20 -0.71 6.52
N LEU A 67 -27.28 -1.64 6.21
CA LEU A 67 -25.93 -1.32 5.76
C LEU A 67 -25.95 -0.73 4.34
N VAL A 68 -26.75 -1.32 3.45
CA VAL A 68 -26.91 -0.87 2.06
C VAL A 68 -27.53 0.53 2.01
N ASP A 69 -28.57 0.77 2.80
CA ASP A 69 -29.24 2.06 2.91
C ASP A 69 -28.27 3.12 3.45
N ALA A 70 -27.57 2.81 4.55
CA ALA A 70 -26.61 3.73 5.15
C ALA A 70 -25.46 4.11 4.21
N LEU A 71 -25.01 3.18 3.35
CA LEU A 71 -24.01 3.46 2.31
C LEU A 71 -24.60 4.29 1.17
N THR A 72 -25.80 3.96 0.71
CA THR A 72 -26.49 4.69 -0.36
C THR A 72 -26.76 6.14 0.01
N ASP A 73 -27.21 6.38 1.24
CA ASP A 73 -27.44 7.71 1.80
C ASP A 73 -26.16 8.57 1.86
N ARG A 74 -25.00 7.91 1.98
CA ARG A 74 -23.67 8.55 1.96
C ARG A 74 -23.15 8.76 0.53
N GLY A 75 -23.90 8.39 -0.50
CA GLY A 75 -23.58 8.60 -1.90
C GLY A 75 -22.75 7.49 -2.54
N PHE A 76 -22.63 6.31 -1.91
CA PHE A 76 -22.05 5.15 -2.56
C PHE A 76 -22.95 4.70 -3.72
N ARG A 77 -22.32 4.35 -4.85
CA ARG A 77 -23.03 3.91 -6.05
C ARG A 77 -23.41 2.44 -5.96
N ASP A 78 -24.35 2.00 -6.78
CA ASP A 78 -24.84 0.62 -6.86
C ASP A 78 -23.72 -0.44 -6.97
N TYR A 79 -22.65 -0.15 -7.69
CA TYR A 79 -21.48 -1.05 -7.84
C TYR A 79 -20.40 -0.90 -6.76
N GLU A 80 -20.60 -0.01 -5.78
CA GLU A 80 -19.74 0.18 -4.61
C GLU A 80 -20.40 -0.37 -3.33
N LEU A 81 -21.59 -0.93 -3.46
CA LEU A 81 -22.32 -1.57 -2.37
C LEU A 81 -21.83 -3.02 -2.19
N PRO A 82 -21.77 -3.51 -0.95
CA PRO A 82 -21.34 -4.87 -0.67
C PRO A 82 -22.30 -5.89 -1.31
N ALA A 83 -21.73 -6.81 -2.08
CA ALA A 83 -22.45 -7.91 -2.73
C ALA A 83 -22.44 -9.18 -1.87
N THR A 84 -21.31 -9.44 -1.19
CA THR A 84 -21.14 -10.61 -0.32
C THR A 84 -20.42 -10.23 0.97
N VAL A 85 -20.67 -10.99 2.04
CA VAL A 85 -20.05 -10.83 3.35
C VAL A 85 -19.46 -12.17 3.80
N LYS A 86 -18.27 -12.13 4.41
CA LYS A 86 -17.60 -13.31 4.98
C LYS A 86 -17.20 -13.00 6.42
N GLY A 87 -17.58 -13.88 7.35
CA GLY A 87 -17.14 -13.78 8.74
C GLY A 87 -15.65 -14.04 8.87
N LEU A 88 -14.97 -13.21 9.66
CA LEU A 88 -13.54 -13.32 9.96
C LEU A 88 -13.32 -13.92 11.35
N ALA A 89 -13.96 -13.31 12.35
CA ALA A 89 -13.94 -13.69 13.75
C ALA A 89 -15.31 -13.40 14.38
N ALA A 90 -15.50 -13.78 15.64
CA ALA A 90 -16.73 -13.46 16.35
C ALA A 90 -16.91 -11.92 16.41
N GLY A 91 -17.97 -11.40 15.80
CA GLY A 91 -18.23 -9.97 15.72
C GLY A 91 -17.45 -9.23 14.63
N GLU A 92 -16.78 -9.91 13.71
CA GLU A 92 -15.99 -9.29 12.64
C GLU A 92 -16.27 -9.89 11.26
N TRP A 93 -16.45 -9.02 10.27
CA TRP A 93 -16.80 -9.42 8.90
C TRP A 93 -16.07 -8.59 7.85
N ASP A 94 -15.72 -9.24 6.73
CA ASP A 94 -15.30 -8.57 5.50
C ASP A 94 -16.48 -8.54 4.52
N ALA A 95 -16.74 -7.37 3.92
CA ALA A 95 -17.69 -7.23 2.82
C ALA A 95 -16.97 -6.93 1.50
N TYR A 96 -17.47 -7.56 0.43
CA TYR A 96 -16.86 -7.54 -0.89
C TYR A 96 -17.77 -6.84 -1.88
N ILE A 97 -17.18 -5.99 -2.72
CA ILE A 97 -17.88 -5.34 -3.83
C ILE A 97 -17.54 -6.05 -5.14
N ILE A 98 -18.43 -5.92 -6.12
CA ILE A 98 -18.16 -6.29 -7.50
C ILE A 98 -17.97 -4.99 -8.29
N PRO A 99 -16.73 -4.55 -8.51
CA PRO A 99 -16.47 -3.26 -9.13
C PRO A 99 -16.96 -3.23 -10.58
N LYS A 100 -17.43 -2.07 -11.01
CA LYS A 100 -17.76 -1.82 -12.41
C LYS A 100 -16.48 -1.56 -13.20
N GLU A 101 -15.95 -2.58 -13.87
CA GLU A 101 -14.81 -2.41 -14.78
C GLU A 101 -15.24 -1.68 -16.07
N THR A 102 -15.17 -0.34 -16.07
CA THR A 102 -15.34 0.47 -17.29
C THR A 102 -14.03 0.91 -17.94
N TYR A 103 -12.89 0.74 -17.25
CA TYR A 103 -11.61 1.33 -17.69
C TYR A 103 -10.76 0.39 -18.58
N TYR A 104 -10.97 -0.93 -18.49
CA TYR A 104 -10.35 -1.92 -19.38
C TYR A 104 -11.36 -2.46 -20.40
N ASN A 105 -12.08 -1.57 -21.10
CA ASN A 105 -12.77 -1.93 -22.34
C ASN A 105 -11.73 -2.17 -23.47
N ILE A 106 -10.80 -3.10 -23.27
CA ILE A 106 -10.06 -3.71 -24.36
C ILE A 106 -11.08 -4.53 -25.15
N PRO A 107 -11.23 -4.32 -26.46
CA PRO A 107 -12.10 -5.17 -27.28
C PRO A 107 -11.61 -6.61 -27.20
N THR A 108 -12.30 -7.41 -26.39
CA THR A 108 -12.10 -8.85 -26.17
C THR A 108 -12.32 -9.68 -27.44
N ALA A 109 -12.78 -9.05 -28.53
CA ALA A 109 -12.89 -9.65 -29.85
C ALA A 109 -11.51 -9.95 -30.51
N LYS A 110 -10.39 -9.35 -30.07
CA LYS A 110 -9.08 -9.57 -30.71
C LYS A 110 -8.21 -10.66 -30.04
N PHE A 111 -8.56 -11.11 -28.84
CA PHE A 111 -7.77 -12.06 -28.04
C PHE A 111 -8.59 -13.17 -27.35
N GLY A 112 -9.75 -13.53 -27.90
CA GLY A 112 -10.62 -14.55 -27.31
C GLY A 112 -11.47 -14.00 -26.15
N THR A 113 -12.57 -14.69 -25.87
CA THR A 113 -13.54 -14.38 -24.80
C THR A 113 -12.88 -13.80 -23.55
N ALA A 114 -13.34 -12.65 -23.07
CA ALA A 114 -12.91 -12.06 -21.80
C ALA A 114 -12.98 -13.14 -20.70
N PRO A 115 -11.86 -13.63 -20.14
CA PRO A 115 -11.89 -14.72 -19.16
C PRO A 115 -12.41 -14.28 -17.78
N ASP A 116 -12.67 -12.98 -17.61
CA ASP A 116 -12.63 -12.34 -16.31
C ASP A 116 -13.90 -11.52 -16.08
N ALA A 117 -14.94 -12.14 -15.49
CA ALA A 117 -15.94 -11.35 -14.78
C ALA A 117 -15.23 -10.53 -13.68
N PRO A 118 -15.69 -9.30 -13.35
CA PRO A 118 -15.09 -8.51 -12.27
C PRO A 118 -15.06 -9.35 -11.00
N LYS A 119 -13.85 -9.61 -10.49
CA LYS A 119 -13.64 -10.43 -9.30
C LYS A 119 -14.12 -9.65 -8.08
N GLU A 120 -14.70 -10.35 -7.11
CA GLU A 120 -15.02 -9.79 -5.80
C GLU A 120 -13.77 -9.14 -5.19
N GLN A 121 -13.90 -7.88 -4.78
CA GLN A 121 -12.83 -7.14 -4.12
C GLN A 121 -13.23 -6.85 -2.68
N LYS A 122 -12.33 -7.17 -1.75
CA LYS A 122 -12.49 -6.81 -0.34
C LYS A 122 -12.54 -5.29 -0.24
N TYR A 123 -13.58 -4.73 0.38
CA TYR A 123 -13.77 -3.29 0.39
C TYR A 123 -14.27 -2.71 1.71
N PHE A 124 -15.07 -3.46 2.48
CA PHE A 124 -15.49 -3.03 3.81
C PHE A 124 -15.03 -4.01 4.88
N TYR A 125 -14.71 -3.47 6.04
CA TYR A 125 -14.51 -4.22 7.27
C TYR A 125 -15.57 -3.77 8.26
N ILE A 126 -16.24 -4.71 8.89
CA ILE A 126 -17.35 -4.47 9.81
C ILE A 126 -17.01 -5.12 11.13
N LYS A 127 -17.10 -4.35 12.22
CA LYS A 127 -16.80 -4.81 13.56
C LYS A 127 -17.96 -4.49 14.50
N GLN A 128 -18.39 -5.46 15.29
CA GLN A 128 -19.37 -5.25 16.33
C GLN A 128 -18.71 -4.68 17.59
N GLU A 129 -19.22 -3.54 18.05
CA GLU A 129 -18.81 -2.85 19.27
C GLU A 129 -20.05 -2.58 20.12
N GLY A 130 -20.33 -3.48 21.07
CA GLY A 130 -21.56 -3.45 21.88
C GLY A 130 -22.81 -3.62 21.02
N ASP A 131 -23.71 -2.64 21.13
CA ASP A 131 -24.97 -2.58 20.36
C ASP A 131 -24.80 -1.89 19.00
N ASN A 132 -23.56 -1.61 18.59
CA ASN A 132 -23.27 -0.96 17.32
C ASN A 132 -22.41 -1.84 16.40
N LEU A 133 -22.51 -1.56 15.11
CA LEU A 133 -21.59 -2.00 14.06
C LEU A 133 -20.76 -0.80 13.61
N GLU A 134 -19.45 -0.89 13.79
CA GLU A 134 -18.51 0.04 13.19
C GLU A 134 -18.15 -0.45 11.78
N VAL A 135 -18.41 0.41 10.81
CA VAL A 135 -18.13 0.15 9.40
C VAL A 135 -16.88 0.91 9.01
N TYR A 136 -15.97 0.20 8.34
CA TYR A 136 -14.71 0.71 7.84
C TYR A 136 -14.56 0.39 6.35
N ARG A 137 -13.71 1.13 5.63
CA ARG A 137 -13.36 0.88 4.23
C ARG A 137 -11.89 0.58 4.01
N TYR A 138 -11.61 -0.39 3.15
CA TYR A 138 -10.30 -0.62 2.57
C TYR A 138 -10.11 0.29 1.36
N ALA A 139 -9.61 1.51 1.58
CA ALA A 139 -9.37 2.48 0.52
C ALA A 139 -8.05 3.22 0.76
N PRO A 140 -6.95 2.84 0.08
CA PRO A 140 -5.63 3.44 0.32
C PRO A 140 -5.62 4.96 0.14
N ILE A 141 -6.28 5.45 -0.92
CA ILE A 141 -6.35 6.89 -1.22
C ILE A 141 -7.03 7.66 -0.10
N ILE A 142 -8.11 7.10 0.46
CA ILE A 142 -8.80 7.71 1.58
C ILE A 142 -7.87 7.73 2.79
N ARG A 143 -7.24 6.61 3.11
CA ARG A 143 -6.36 6.52 4.28
C ARG A 143 -5.26 7.57 4.21
N TYR A 144 -4.66 7.77 3.04
CA TYR A 144 -3.65 8.81 2.84
C TYR A 144 -4.17 10.21 3.17
N ILE A 145 -5.44 10.48 2.93
CA ILE A 145 -6.05 11.79 3.17
C ILE A 145 -6.48 11.93 4.64
N GLU A 146 -7.13 10.91 5.20
CA GLU A 146 -7.79 10.98 6.52
C GLU A 146 -6.81 10.64 7.66
N GLU A 147 -5.95 9.64 7.49
CA GLU A 147 -5.05 9.13 8.53
C GLU A 147 -3.59 9.54 8.30
N GLY A 148 -3.20 9.94 7.08
CA GLY A 148 -1.81 10.18 6.71
C GLY A 148 -1.05 11.12 7.62
N MET A 149 -1.64 12.25 8.01
CA MET A 149 -1.00 13.20 8.93
C MET A 149 -0.88 12.64 10.35
N HIS A 150 -1.85 11.85 10.81
CA HIS A 150 -1.83 11.25 12.15
C HIS A 150 -0.84 10.09 12.24
N GLU A 151 -0.69 9.31 11.16
CA GLU A 151 0.22 8.16 11.13
C GLU A 151 1.69 8.54 10.91
N THR A 152 1.95 9.65 10.20
CA THR A 152 3.31 10.01 9.76
C THR A 152 3.83 11.29 10.42
N GLU A 153 2.97 12.09 11.05
CA GLU A 153 3.28 13.43 11.59
C GLU A 153 3.83 14.41 10.52
N VAL A 154 3.69 14.07 9.23
CA VAL A 154 4.15 14.89 8.10
C VAL A 154 2.94 15.56 7.45
N PRO A 155 2.93 16.90 7.27
CA PRO A 155 1.79 17.61 6.69
C PRO A 155 1.69 17.48 5.16
N ASN A 156 2.79 17.16 4.47
CA ASN A 156 2.80 17.06 3.01
C ASN A 156 2.41 15.66 2.54
N MET A 157 1.20 15.56 1.96
CA MET A 157 0.66 14.33 1.42
C MET A 157 1.54 13.63 0.39
N VAL A 158 2.16 14.37 -0.51
CA VAL A 158 3.04 13.75 -1.51
C VAL A 158 4.28 13.15 -0.85
N THR A 159 4.83 13.84 0.15
CA THR A 159 6.03 13.39 0.86
C THR A 159 5.78 12.10 1.61
N TYR A 160 4.74 12.03 2.46
CA TYR A 160 4.49 10.83 3.25
C TYR A 160 3.94 9.65 2.42
N ILE A 161 3.27 9.92 1.28
CA ILE A 161 2.89 8.84 0.37
C ILE A 161 4.13 8.16 -0.20
N LEU A 162 5.14 8.92 -0.61
CA LEU A 162 6.35 8.36 -1.21
C LEU A 162 7.29 7.75 -0.16
N ALA A 163 7.51 8.44 0.96
CA ALA A 163 8.47 8.02 1.98
C ALA A 163 7.92 6.92 2.90
N ASP A 164 6.71 7.10 3.45
CA ASP A 164 6.17 6.23 4.50
C ASP A 164 5.27 5.13 3.92
N TYR A 165 4.24 5.49 3.15
CA TYR A 165 3.30 4.49 2.62
C TYR A 165 3.87 3.67 1.43
N ARG A 166 4.72 4.29 0.60
CA ARG A 166 5.32 3.65 -0.59
C ARG A 166 6.85 3.66 -0.56
N GLY A 167 7.43 3.62 0.64
CA GLY A 167 8.89 3.66 0.84
C GLY A 167 9.66 2.61 0.04
N PHE A 168 9.10 1.42 -0.18
CA PHE A 168 9.71 0.39 -1.02
C PHE A 168 9.92 0.82 -2.48
N ASP A 169 8.98 1.56 -3.06
CA ASP A 169 9.06 2.05 -4.45
C ASP A 169 10.17 3.11 -4.56
N THR A 170 10.21 4.05 -3.62
CA THR A 170 11.26 5.08 -3.54
C THR A 170 12.64 4.48 -3.22
N LEU A 171 12.73 3.45 -2.37
CA LEU A 171 13.97 2.73 -2.11
C LEU A 171 14.51 2.05 -3.39
N GLY A 172 13.62 1.47 -4.19
CA GLY A 172 13.94 0.91 -5.49
C GLY A 172 14.48 1.97 -6.46
N GLU A 173 13.80 3.11 -6.57
CA GLU A 173 14.25 4.25 -7.39
C GLU A 173 15.65 4.73 -6.98
N VAL A 174 15.89 4.93 -5.68
CA VAL A 174 17.19 5.36 -5.15
C VAL A 174 18.27 4.32 -5.47
N THR A 175 17.97 3.03 -5.34
CA THR A 175 18.91 1.94 -5.68
C THR A 175 19.28 1.96 -7.16
N VAL A 176 18.31 2.15 -8.06
CA VAL A 176 18.54 2.23 -9.51
C VAL A 176 19.41 3.44 -9.86
N ILE A 177 19.11 4.63 -9.32
CA ILE A 177 19.88 5.85 -9.59
C ILE A 177 21.30 5.72 -9.04
N PHE A 178 21.46 5.17 -7.83
CA PHE A 178 22.76 4.95 -7.20
C PHE A 178 23.64 4.00 -8.02
N THR A 179 23.09 2.84 -8.43
CA THR A 179 23.82 1.86 -9.25
C THR A 179 24.19 2.42 -10.63
N ALA A 180 23.31 3.22 -11.25
CA ALA A 180 23.63 3.95 -12.48
C ALA A 180 24.77 4.95 -12.29
N GLY A 181 24.76 5.72 -11.19
CA GLY A 181 25.82 6.66 -10.84
C GLY A 181 27.18 5.99 -10.67
N ILE A 182 27.24 4.87 -9.94
CA ILE A 182 28.46 4.06 -9.81
C ILE A 182 28.93 3.56 -11.17
N SER A 183 28.02 3.05 -12.00
CA SER A 183 28.33 2.52 -13.33
C SER A 183 29.00 3.59 -14.20
N VAL A 184 28.46 4.81 -14.22
CA VAL A 184 29.04 5.95 -14.94
C VAL A 184 30.43 6.31 -14.39
N ILE A 185 30.61 6.38 -13.07
CA ILE A 185 31.92 6.66 -12.45
C ILE A 185 32.94 5.60 -12.85
N LEU A 186 32.57 4.31 -12.84
CA LEU A 186 33.45 3.22 -13.22
C LEU A 186 33.85 3.27 -14.70
N LEU A 187 32.91 3.63 -15.59
CA LEU A 187 33.19 3.82 -17.02
C LEU A 187 34.11 5.02 -17.29
N LEU A 188 33.91 6.14 -16.57
CA LEU A 188 34.70 7.36 -16.74
C LEU A 188 36.03 7.34 -15.99
N ARG A 189 36.26 6.36 -15.11
CA ARG A 189 37.52 6.19 -14.37
C ARG A 189 38.66 5.84 -15.34
N ARG A 190 39.28 6.85 -15.93
CA ARG A 190 40.51 6.73 -16.73
C ARG A 190 41.58 6.02 -15.89
N ARG A 191 42.00 4.83 -16.33
CA ARG A 191 43.35 4.32 -16.05
C ARG A 191 44.31 5.26 -16.77
N GLY A 192 45.13 6.00 -16.03
CA GLY A 192 46.17 6.83 -16.62
C GLY A 192 47.14 5.94 -17.41
N LYS A 193 47.00 5.87 -18.74
CA LYS A 193 48.12 5.43 -19.56
C LYS A 193 49.16 6.53 -19.49
N GLN A 194 50.26 6.28 -18.78
CA GLN A 194 51.47 7.08 -18.96
C GLN A 194 51.85 7.00 -20.45
N PRO A 195 51.96 8.14 -21.16
CA PRO A 195 52.51 8.13 -22.51
C PRO A 195 53.99 7.72 -22.42
N THR A 196 54.31 6.61 -23.09
CA THR A 196 55.69 6.15 -23.36
C THR A 196 56.41 7.06 -24.34
#